data_AF-A0A3M7TB69-F1
#
_entry.id   AF-A0A3M7TB69-F1
#
_cell.length_a   1.000
_cell.length_b   1.000
_cell.length_c   1.000
_cell.angle_alpha   90.00
_cell.angle_beta   90.00
_cell.angle_gamma   90.00
#
_symmetry.space_group_name_H-M   'P 1'
#
loop_
_entity.id
_entity.type
_entity.pdbx_description
1 polymer ?
#
loop_
_entity_poly.entity_id
_entity_poly.type
_entity_poly.pdbx_seq_one_letter_code
_entity_poly.pdbx_strand_id
1 'polypeptide(L)'
;MFGPNIELIECQELYNLLNEGIEFARLSDPNYLYLIDCRERSDYNEGHIICAKHMKKDPNSEEFRLLYEPELECRNTVITYDSNTSSLQDKGAAVKCAKLLSESGSKNSVKILKGGYETFSRLYPFLRTQQIIYMPRELDQLKTYPSEIIPGLLYLGNLRHATELYIRKDLKIKSFVDCSSSETTE
;
A
#
# COMPACT_ATOMS: atom_id res chain seq x y z
N MET A 1 16.38 -21.91 15.10
CA MET A 1 15.47 -20.75 15.17
C MET A 1 15.66 -19.95 13.90
N PHE A 2 14.65 -19.89 13.05
CA PHE A 2 14.65 -18.92 11.95
C PHE A 2 14.26 -17.57 12.55
N GLY A 3 15.05 -16.53 12.28
CA GLY A 3 14.71 -15.17 12.71
C GLY A 3 13.43 -14.67 12.04
N PRO A 4 12.89 -13.51 12.47
CA PRO A 4 11.69 -12.96 11.85
C PRO A 4 11.90 -12.72 10.35
N ASN A 5 10.95 -13.17 9.54
CA ASN A 5 10.97 -13.05 8.08
C ASN A 5 10.43 -11.67 7.66
N ILE A 6 11.34 -10.71 7.56
CA ILE A 6 11.02 -9.30 7.28
C ILE A 6 11.91 -8.77 6.15
N GLU A 7 11.31 -8.00 5.25
CA GLU A 7 12.01 -7.32 4.16
C GLU A 7 11.54 -5.87 3.98
N LEU A 8 12.28 -5.08 3.20
CA LEU A 8 11.87 -3.73 2.81
C LEU A 8 11.09 -3.78 1.50
N ILE A 9 10.14 -2.87 1.34
CA ILE A 9 9.44 -2.62 0.08
C ILE A 9 9.58 -1.16 -0.32
N GLU A 10 9.84 -0.91 -1.61
CA GLU A 10 9.95 0.44 -2.16
C GLU A 10 8.56 1.09 -2.32
N CYS A 11 8.53 2.43 -2.31
CA CYS A 11 7.27 3.17 -2.45
C CYS A 11 6.54 2.86 -3.78
N GLN A 12 7.30 2.65 -4.88
CA GLN A 12 6.76 2.25 -6.18
C GLN A 12 6.03 0.91 -6.13
N GLU A 13 6.59 -0.06 -5.40
CA GLU A 13 5.98 -1.38 -5.27
C GLU A 13 4.66 -1.29 -4.50
N LEU A 14 4.61 -0.52 -3.40
CA LEU A 14 3.35 -0.26 -2.70
C LEU A 14 2.34 0.49 -3.58
N TYR A 15 2.78 1.49 -4.35
CA TYR A 15 1.93 2.19 -5.31
C TYR A 15 1.30 1.19 -6.30
N ASN A 16 2.09 0.27 -6.84
CA ASN A 16 1.59 -0.74 -7.78
C ASN A 16 0.62 -1.72 -7.11
N LEU A 17 0.89 -2.13 -5.87
CA LEU A 17 -0.03 -2.99 -5.12
C LEU A 17 -1.38 -2.31 -4.85
N LEU A 18 -1.38 -1.02 -4.49
CA LEU A 18 -2.61 -0.24 -4.27
C LEU A 18 -3.42 -0.04 -5.55
N ASN A 19 -2.76 -0.10 -6.71
CA ASN A 19 -3.37 0.12 -8.02
C ASN A 19 -3.54 -1.16 -8.84
N GLU A 20 -3.32 -2.33 -8.24
CA GLU A 20 -3.46 -3.59 -8.96
C GLU A 20 -4.93 -3.86 -9.30
N GLY A 21 -5.17 -4.23 -10.56
CA GLY A 21 -6.51 -4.46 -11.09
C GLY A 21 -6.81 -3.61 -12.31
N ILE A 22 -7.12 -4.28 -13.43
CA ILE A 22 -7.39 -3.62 -14.72
C ILE A 22 -8.85 -3.17 -14.80
N GLU A 23 -9.79 -4.05 -14.44
CA GLU A 23 -11.24 -3.76 -14.43
C GLU A 23 -11.73 -3.40 -13.03
N PHE A 24 -11.32 -4.18 -12.02
CA PHE A 24 -11.72 -4.00 -10.63
C PHE A 24 -10.47 -3.89 -9.74
N ALA A 25 -10.50 -2.97 -8.78
CA ALA A 25 -9.41 -2.82 -7.82
C ALA A 25 -9.28 -4.09 -6.98
N ARG A 26 -8.07 -4.67 -6.93
CA ARG A 26 -7.80 -5.88 -6.15
C ARG A 26 -7.90 -5.66 -4.64
N LEU A 27 -7.95 -4.40 -4.22
CA LEU A 27 -8.12 -3.98 -2.82
C LEU A 27 -9.42 -4.44 -2.17
N SER A 28 -10.44 -4.82 -2.93
CA SER A 28 -11.67 -5.39 -2.36
C SER A 28 -11.51 -6.83 -1.87
N ASP A 29 -10.48 -7.55 -2.31
CA ASP A 29 -10.12 -8.85 -1.75
C ASP A 29 -9.46 -8.65 -0.37
N PRO A 30 -10.12 -9.08 0.73
CA PRO A 30 -9.55 -8.90 2.06
C PRO A 30 -8.21 -9.65 2.23
N ASN A 31 -7.96 -10.72 1.49
CA ASN A 31 -6.73 -11.50 1.58
C ASN A 31 -5.58 -10.91 0.76
N TYR A 32 -5.83 -9.90 -0.10
CA TYR A 32 -4.82 -9.40 -1.03
C TYR A 32 -3.73 -8.55 -0.34
N LEU A 33 -4.12 -7.47 0.33
CA LEU A 33 -3.20 -6.51 0.93
C LEU A 33 -3.62 -6.15 2.35
N TYR A 34 -2.71 -6.37 3.31
CA TYR A 34 -2.85 -5.95 4.69
C TYR A 34 -1.84 -4.85 5.02
N LEU A 35 -2.27 -3.60 4.83
CA LEU A 35 -1.45 -2.41 5.04
C LEU A 35 -1.70 -1.81 6.43
N ILE A 36 -0.64 -1.61 7.21
CA ILE A 36 -0.72 -1.24 8.62
C ILE A 36 0.08 0.03 8.88
N ASP A 37 -0.58 1.04 9.43
CA ASP A 37 0.02 2.26 9.96
C ASP A 37 0.38 2.09 11.43
N CYS A 38 1.67 2.17 11.75
CA CYS A 38 2.23 2.00 13.09
C CYS A 38 2.51 3.34 13.81
N ARG A 39 2.14 4.48 13.22
CA ARG A 39 2.29 5.81 13.83
C ARG A 39 1.31 6.03 14.97
N GLU A 40 1.43 7.17 15.63
CA GLU A 40 0.46 7.58 16.63
C GLU A 40 -0.93 7.79 16.02
N ARG A 41 -1.96 7.60 16.85
CA ARG A 41 -3.36 7.73 16.39
C ARG A 41 -3.66 9.14 15.87
N SER A 42 -3.02 10.16 16.42
CA SER A 42 -3.13 11.55 15.94
C SER A 42 -2.69 11.66 14.49
N ASP A 43 -1.51 11.15 14.17
CA ASP A 43 -0.88 11.26 12.85
C ASP A 43 -1.68 10.48 11.80
N TYR A 44 -2.19 9.31 12.18
CA TYR A 44 -3.10 8.52 11.34
C TYR A 44 -4.39 9.30 11.01
N ASN A 45 -4.98 9.98 12.01
CA ASN A 45 -6.22 10.74 11.81
C ASN A 45 -6.01 11.99 10.95
N GLU A 46 -4.82 12.62 11.00
CA GLU A 46 -4.48 13.77 10.13
C GLU A 46 -4.34 13.36 8.65
N GLY A 47 -3.88 12.14 8.43
CA GLY A 47 -3.93 11.47 7.14
C GLY A 47 -3.08 10.20 7.12
N HIS A 48 -3.48 9.24 6.30
CA HIS A 48 -2.82 7.95 6.15
C HIS A 48 -2.88 7.49 4.69
N ILE A 49 -2.12 6.45 4.36
CA ILE A 49 -2.20 5.82 3.03
C ILE A 49 -3.57 5.15 2.90
N ILE A 50 -4.19 5.27 1.72
CA ILE A 50 -5.48 4.64 1.43
C ILE A 50 -5.50 3.16 1.83
N CYS A 51 -6.62 2.72 2.42
CA CYS A 51 -6.84 1.36 2.93
C CYS A 51 -5.92 0.90 4.08
N ALA A 52 -5.03 1.75 4.61
CA ALA A 52 -4.22 1.39 5.77
C ALA A 52 -5.09 1.24 7.03
N LYS A 53 -4.81 0.23 7.86
CA LYS A 53 -5.38 0.10 9.22
C LYS A 53 -4.41 0.63 10.26
N HIS A 54 -4.90 1.36 11.26
CA HIS A 54 -4.08 1.79 12.39
C HIS A 54 -3.77 0.62 13.34
N MET A 55 -2.50 0.41 13.67
CA MET A 55 -2.09 -0.61 14.64
C MET A 55 -2.48 -0.20 16.06
N LYS A 56 -3.16 -1.10 16.78
CA LYS A 56 -3.56 -0.86 18.15
C LYS A 56 -2.40 -1.13 19.11
N LYS A 57 -2.29 -0.28 20.12
CA LYS A 57 -1.38 -0.46 21.25
C LYS A 57 -2.16 -0.84 22.50
N ASP A 58 -1.55 -1.61 23.38
CA ASP A 58 -2.08 -1.85 24.71
C ASP A 58 -2.01 -0.54 25.52
N PRO A 59 -3.11 -0.09 26.14
CA PRO A 59 -3.14 1.17 26.88
C PRO A 59 -2.25 1.18 28.13
N ASN A 60 -1.84 0.01 28.65
CA ASN A 60 -1.04 -0.09 29.87
C ASN A 60 0.46 -0.28 29.59
N SER A 61 0.83 -0.84 28.45
CA SER A 61 2.24 -1.13 28.13
C SER A 61 2.78 -0.39 26.91
N GLU A 62 1.94 0.33 26.16
CA GLU A 62 2.26 0.93 24.85
C GLU A 62 2.76 -0.07 23.79
N GLU A 63 2.77 -1.36 24.11
CA GLU A 63 3.17 -2.43 23.21
C GLU A 63 2.08 -2.68 22.17
N PHE A 64 2.47 -3.13 20.98
CA PHE A 64 1.50 -3.46 19.95
C PHE A 64 0.65 -4.65 20.36
N ARG A 65 -0.65 -4.51 20.17
CA ARG A 65 -1.63 -5.55 20.45
C ARG A 65 -2.31 -5.97 19.17
N LEU A 66 -2.00 -7.18 18.73
CA LEU A 66 -2.80 -7.85 17.72
C LEU A 66 -4.16 -8.18 18.35
N LEU A 67 -5.21 -7.50 17.88
CA LEU A 67 -6.55 -8.04 18.05
C LEU A 67 -6.61 -9.23 17.12
N TYR A 68 -6.61 -10.43 17.70
CA TYR A 68 -6.86 -11.73 17.05
C TYR A 68 -7.37 -11.56 15.60
N GLU A 69 -6.44 -11.52 14.63
CA GLU A 69 -6.77 -11.52 13.20
C GLU A 69 -6.53 -12.98 12.78
N PRO A 70 -7.56 -13.86 12.83
CA PRO A 70 -7.44 -15.29 12.53
C PRO A 70 -7.03 -15.60 11.07
N GLU A 71 -6.61 -14.59 10.30
CA GLU A 71 -6.31 -14.69 8.88
C GLU A 71 -4.91 -14.17 8.51
N LEU A 72 -4.02 -13.87 9.46
CA LEU A 72 -2.65 -13.44 9.12
C LEU A 72 -1.92 -14.47 8.24
N GLU A 73 -2.27 -15.75 8.41
CA GLU A 73 -1.82 -16.88 7.58
C GLU A 73 -2.38 -16.85 6.15
N CYS A 74 -3.54 -16.23 5.96
CA CYS A 74 -4.26 -16.13 4.69
C CYS A 74 -3.96 -14.83 3.92
N ARG A 75 -3.33 -13.82 4.56
CA ARG A 75 -2.95 -12.58 3.88
C ARG A 75 -1.82 -12.83 2.89
N ASN A 76 -2.05 -12.48 1.63
CA ASN A 76 -1.07 -12.60 0.55
C ASN A 76 0.10 -11.63 0.76
N THR A 77 -0.19 -10.37 1.10
CA THR A 77 0.83 -9.34 1.33
C THR A 77 0.57 -8.60 2.64
N VAL A 78 1.54 -8.58 3.55
CA VAL A 78 1.47 -7.81 4.81
C VAL A 78 2.53 -6.72 4.78
N ILE A 79 2.12 -5.47 4.97
CA ILE A 79 2.99 -4.30 4.93
C ILE A 79 2.77 -3.45 6.17
N THR A 80 3.85 -3.05 6.82
CA THR A 80 3.84 -2.10 7.93
C THR A 80 4.60 -0.84 7.55
N TYR A 81 4.18 0.30 8.08
CA TYR A 81 4.92 1.56 7.94
C TYR A 81 4.74 2.43 9.18
N ASP A 82 5.74 3.26 9.44
CA ASP A 82 5.66 4.37 10.38
C ASP A 82 5.98 5.66 9.62
N SER A 83 6.45 6.71 10.30
CA SER A 83 6.73 7.98 9.64
C SER A 83 7.86 7.89 8.61
N ASN A 84 8.97 7.21 8.93
CA ASN A 84 10.20 7.32 8.14
C ASN A 84 11.21 6.15 8.23
N THR A 85 10.84 4.98 8.78
CA THR A 85 11.74 3.81 8.79
C THR A 85 12.23 3.49 7.39
N SER A 86 13.55 3.30 7.22
CA SER A 86 14.18 3.09 5.91
C SER A 86 15.16 1.91 5.88
N SER A 87 15.46 1.33 7.05
CA SER A 87 16.37 0.19 7.21
C SER A 87 15.81 -0.81 8.22
N LEU A 88 16.13 -2.09 8.02
CA LEU A 88 15.79 -3.16 8.98
C LEU A 88 16.56 -3.04 10.32
N GLN A 89 17.61 -2.22 10.35
CA GLN A 89 18.39 -1.93 11.56
C GLN A 89 17.75 -0.83 12.42
N ASP A 90 16.78 -0.12 11.88
CA ASP A 90 16.08 0.95 12.59
C ASP A 90 15.30 0.37 13.77
N LYS A 91 15.06 1.21 14.79
CA LYS A 91 14.25 0.86 15.97
C LYS A 91 12.83 1.44 15.88
N GLY A 92 12.39 1.75 14.66
CA GLY A 92 11.10 2.36 14.37
C GLY A 92 9.92 1.47 14.76
N ALA A 93 8.75 2.11 14.87
CA ALA A 93 7.49 1.47 15.18
C ALA A 93 7.14 0.40 14.13
N ALA A 94 7.46 0.66 12.85
CA ALA A 94 7.25 -0.31 11.77
C ALA A 94 8.06 -1.60 11.99
N VAL A 95 9.35 -1.48 12.37
CA VAL A 95 10.22 -2.64 12.63
C VAL A 95 9.70 -3.49 13.78
N LYS A 96 9.29 -2.85 14.88
CA LYS A 96 8.71 -3.54 16.04
C LYS A 96 7.41 -4.26 15.65
N CYS A 97 6.53 -3.59 14.91
CA CYS A 97 5.27 -4.16 14.43
C CYS A 97 5.51 -5.34 13.46
N ALA A 98 6.46 -5.22 12.54
CA ALA A 98 6.79 -6.26 11.57
C ALA A 98 7.32 -7.52 12.26
N LYS A 99 8.16 -7.37 13.30
CA LYS A 99 8.64 -8.49 14.13
C LYS A 99 7.48 -9.22 14.80
N LEU A 100 6.61 -8.46 15.46
CA LEU A 100 5.42 -9.03 16.11
C LEU A 100 4.56 -9.82 15.11
N LEU A 101 4.28 -9.25 13.93
CA LEU A 101 3.47 -9.91 12.89
C LEU A 101 4.15 -11.15 12.32
N SER A 102 5.46 -11.10 12.09
CA SER A 102 6.22 -12.25 11.60
C SER A 102 6.24 -13.40 12.62
N GLU A 103 6.41 -13.09 13.91
CA GLU A 103 6.42 -14.07 14.99
C GLU A 103 5.02 -14.63 15.28
N SER A 104 3.96 -13.88 14.96
CA SER A 104 2.57 -14.25 15.19
C SER A 104 1.95 -15.12 14.07
N GLY A 105 2.77 -15.68 13.18
CA GLY A 105 2.33 -16.68 12.20
C GLY A 105 2.04 -16.17 10.79
N SER A 106 2.60 -15.02 10.38
CA SER A 106 2.49 -14.62 8.96
C SER A 106 3.18 -15.66 8.06
N LYS A 107 2.45 -16.16 7.05
CA LYS A 107 2.96 -17.16 6.11
C LYS A 107 4.03 -16.60 5.19
N ASN A 108 3.86 -15.35 4.76
CA ASN A 108 4.76 -14.64 3.86
C ASN A 108 5.66 -13.68 4.64
N SER A 109 6.70 -13.17 3.99
CA SER A 109 7.54 -12.10 4.55
C SER A 109 6.69 -10.87 4.87
N VAL A 110 6.89 -10.31 6.07
CA VAL A 110 6.28 -9.03 6.43
C VAL A 110 7.14 -7.92 5.86
N LYS A 111 6.54 -7.02 5.09
CA LYS A 111 7.27 -5.94 4.42
C LYS A 111 7.21 -4.66 5.23
N ILE A 112 8.29 -3.88 5.21
CA ILE A 112 8.37 -2.55 5.81
C ILE A 112 8.50 -1.53 4.68
N LEU A 113 7.57 -0.57 4.63
CA LEU A 113 7.61 0.50 3.63
C LEU A 113 8.82 1.42 3.88
N LYS A 114 9.77 1.40 2.95
CA LYS A 114 10.99 2.18 3.05
C LYS A 114 10.70 3.68 2.92
N GLY A 115 11.21 4.44 3.90
CA GLY A 115 10.97 5.87 4.03
C GLY A 115 9.59 6.22 4.59
N GLY A 116 8.80 5.21 4.99
CA GLY A 116 7.53 5.35 5.69
C GLY A 116 6.50 6.25 4.99
N TYR A 117 5.59 6.77 5.81
CA TYR A 117 4.52 7.67 5.38
C TYR A 117 5.05 8.96 4.75
N GLU A 118 6.12 9.54 5.30
CA GLU A 118 6.67 10.82 4.82
C GLU A 118 7.16 10.74 3.38
N THR A 119 7.83 9.64 3.03
CA THR A 119 8.34 9.46 1.66
C THR A 119 7.20 9.11 0.71
N PHE A 120 6.31 8.20 1.11
CA PHE A 120 5.19 7.78 0.28
C PHE A 120 4.23 8.94 -0.02
N SER A 121 3.84 9.71 1.00
CA SER A 121 2.92 10.84 0.85
C SER A 121 3.50 11.99 0.01
N ARG A 122 4.83 12.12 -0.04
CA ARG A 122 5.53 13.08 -0.91
C ARG A 122 5.51 12.64 -2.37
N LEU A 123 5.67 11.35 -2.64
CA LEU A 123 5.70 10.78 -3.99
C LEU A 123 4.29 10.63 -4.57
N TYR A 124 3.34 10.16 -3.77
CA TYR A 124 1.97 9.85 -4.18
C TYR A 124 0.94 10.55 -3.29
N PRO A 125 0.89 11.90 -3.29
CA PRO A 125 0.00 12.67 -2.42
C PRO A 125 -1.50 12.39 -2.65
N PHE A 126 -1.85 11.90 -3.84
CA PHE A 126 -3.20 11.53 -4.25
C PHE A 126 -3.67 10.16 -3.72
N LEU A 127 -2.77 9.37 -3.09
CA LEU A 127 -3.12 8.12 -2.40
C LEU A 127 -3.19 8.30 -0.87
N ARG A 128 -3.23 9.55 -0.40
CA ARG A 128 -3.47 9.91 0.99
C ARG A 128 -4.96 10.15 1.23
N THR A 129 -5.46 9.69 2.38
CA THR A 129 -6.84 9.88 2.81
C THR A 129 -6.94 10.21 4.30
N GLN A 130 -8.11 10.69 4.72
CA GLN A 130 -8.54 10.76 6.13
C GLN A 130 -9.66 9.75 6.42
N GLN A 131 -10.15 9.03 5.40
CA GLN A 131 -11.21 8.04 5.53
C GLN A 131 -10.68 6.76 6.18
N ILE A 132 -11.13 6.49 7.40
CA ILE A 132 -10.64 5.39 8.24
C ILE A 132 -11.19 4.02 7.79
N ILE A 133 -12.42 3.98 7.27
CA ILE A 133 -13.13 2.74 6.93
C ILE A 133 -13.61 2.84 5.49
N TYR A 134 -13.30 1.83 4.70
CA TYR A 134 -13.84 1.61 3.38
C TYR A 134 -14.84 0.45 3.43
N MET A 135 -16.03 0.66 2.88
CA MET A 135 -16.99 -0.41 2.64
C MET A 135 -16.55 -1.24 1.43
N PRO A 136 -16.83 -2.56 1.38
CA PRO A 136 -16.44 -3.40 0.25
C PRO A 136 -16.89 -2.84 -1.12
N ARG A 137 -18.10 -2.28 -1.20
CA ARG A 137 -18.61 -1.64 -2.42
C ARG A 137 -17.84 -0.39 -2.83
N GLU A 138 -17.29 0.36 -1.88
CA GLU A 138 -16.44 1.51 -2.16
C GLU A 138 -15.09 1.04 -2.71
N LEU A 139 -14.54 -0.05 -2.16
CA LEU A 139 -13.30 -0.67 -2.65
C LEU A 139 -13.44 -1.18 -4.09
N ASP A 140 -14.56 -1.82 -4.43
CA ASP A 140 -14.83 -2.29 -5.81
C ASP A 140 -14.90 -1.14 -6.82
N GLN A 141 -15.26 0.06 -6.36
CA GLN A 141 -15.42 1.26 -7.19
C GLN A 141 -14.17 2.16 -7.19
N LEU A 142 -13.12 1.79 -6.45
CA LEU A 142 -11.88 2.55 -6.44
C LEU A 142 -11.31 2.60 -7.86
N LYS A 143 -11.16 3.82 -8.39
CA LYS A 143 -10.49 4.02 -9.65
C LYS A 143 -8.98 3.91 -9.43
N THR A 144 -8.40 2.83 -9.95
CA THR A 144 -6.95 2.59 -9.92
C THR A 144 -6.21 3.53 -10.89
N TYR A 145 -4.97 3.84 -10.54
CA TYR A 145 -4.00 4.49 -11.42
C TYR A 145 -3.26 3.44 -12.28
N PRO A 146 -2.62 3.83 -13.40
CA PRO A 146 -1.77 2.91 -14.15
C PRO A 146 -0.56 2.45 -13.32
N SER A 147 -0.12 1.20 -13.53
CA SER A 147 1.08 0.65 -12.90
C SER A 147 2.32 1.45 -13.30
N GLU A 148 3.14 1.80 -12.33
CA GLU A 148 4.40 2.51 -12.56
C GLU A 148 5.51 1.50 -12.86
N ILE A 149 6.06 1.56 -14.08
CA ILE A 149 7.14 0.69 -14.55
C ILE A 149 8.50 1.32 -14.26
N ILE A 150 8.64 2.61 -14.60
CA ILE A 150 9.81 3.42 -14.27
C ILE A 150 9.33 4.59 -13.41
N PRO A 151 9.83 4.74 -12.16
CA PRO A 151 9.41 5.80 -11.25
C PRO A 151 9.38 7.18 -11.88
N GLY A 152 8.22 7.83 -11.87
CA GLY A 152 8.01 9.18 -12.38
C GLY A 152 8.16 9.36 -13.89
N LEU A 153 8.33 8.27 -14.66
CA LEU A 153 8.63 8.35 -16.09
C LEU A 153 7.71 7.50 -16.97
N LEU A 154 7.51 6.22 -16.62
CA LEU A 154 6.79 5.28 -17.48
C LEU A 154 5.70 4.55 -16.69
N TYR A 155 4.47 4.65 -17.19
CA TYR A 155 3.29 4.02 -16.62
C TYR A 155 2.63 3.11 -17.65
N LEU A 156 2.19 1.94 -17.22
CA LEU A 156 1.44 0.97 -18.02
C LEU A 156 -0.03 1.00 -17.59
N GLY A 157 -0.92 1.33 -18.51
CA GLY A 157 -2.35 1.46 -18.26
C GLY A 157 -3.20 1.03 -19.44
N ASN A 158 -4.51 1.11 -19.27
CA ASN A 158 -5.50 0.84 -20.31
C ASN A 158 -6.10 2.16 -20.85
N LEU A 159 -7.04 2.04 -21.79
CA LEU A 159 -7.73 3.19 -22.39
C LEU A 159 -8.40 4.09 -21.34
N ARG A 160 -8.98 3.52 -20.28
CA ARG A 160 -9.57 4.29 -19.16
C ARG A 160 -8.53 5.18 -18.50
N HIS A 161 -7.33 4.68 -18.25
CA HIS A 161 -6.25 5.48 -17.68
C HIS A 161 -5.82 6.64 -18.58
N ALA A 162 -5.88 6.46 -19.91
CA ALA A 162 -5.52 7.48 -20.87
C ALA A 162 -6.58 8.59 -21.03
N THR A 163 -7.86 8.27 -20.83
CA THR A 163 -8.99 9.21 -21.02
C THR A 163 -9.31 10.04 -19.77
N GLU A 164 -9.01 9.53 -18.58
CA GLU A 164 -9.32 10.19 -17.31
C GLU A 164 -8.39 11.39 -16.99
N LEU A 165 -8.98 12.57 -16.82
CA LEU A 165 -8.21 13.82 -16.64
C LEU A 165 -7.45 13.90 -15.31
N TYR A 166 -7.99 13.32 -14.25
CA TYR A 166 -7.33 13.36 -12.93
C TYR A 166 -6.02 12.58 -12.94
N ILE A 167 -5.96 11.42 -13.62
CA ILE A 167 -4.72 10.63 -13.78
C ILE A 167 -3.64 11.46 -14.48
N ARG A 168 -4.00 12.20 -15.54
CA ARG A 168 -3.05 13.06 -16.26
C ARG A 168 -2.51 14.18 -15.38
N LYS A 169 -3.36 14.76 -14.54
CA LYS A 169 -2.97 15.83 -13.61
C LYS A 169 -2.09 15.31 -12.48
N ASP A 170 -2.50 14.23 -11.83
CA ASP A 170 -1.87 13.71 -10.62
C ASP A 170 -0.51 13.06 -10.94
N LEU A 171 -0.44 12.27 -12.02
CA LEU A 171 0.80 11.65 -12.50
C LEU A 171 1.62 12.55 -13.44
N LYS A 172 1.11 13.74 -13.78
CA LYS A 172 1.76 14.70 -14.69
C LYS A 172 2.10 14.12 -16.08
N ILE A 173 1.22 13.28 -16.62
CA ILE A 173 1.41 12.61 -17.92
C ILE A 173 1.41 13.63 -19.07
N LYS A 174 2.46 13.60 -19.88
CA LYS A 174 2.66 14.52 -21.02
C LYS A 174 2.26 13.90 -22.36
N SER A 175 2.42 12.60 -22.51
CA SER A 175 2.24 11.87 -23.77
C SER A 175 1.79 10.44 -23.50
N PHE A 176 1.17 9.83 -24.51
CA PHE A 176 0.75 8.44 -24.50
C PHE A 176 1.38 7.71 -25.68
N VAL A 177 1.69 6.43 -25.48
CA VAL A 177 2.08 5.51 -26.56
C VAL A 177 1.05 4.41 -26.56
N ASP A 178 0.31 4.29 -27.67
CA ASP A 178 -0.64 3.19 -27.87
C ASP A 178 0.11 2.02 -28.51
N CYS A 179 0.01 0.85 -27.88
CA CYS A 179 0.62 -0.39 -28.34
C CYS A 179 -0.43 -1.39 -28.86
N SER A 180 -1.68 -0.97 -29.04
CA SER A 180 -2.70 -1.82 -29.63
C SER A 180 -2.37 -2.13 -31.10
N SER A 181 -2.39 -3.41 -31.46
CA SER A 181 -2.36 -3.82 -32.86
C SER A 181 -3.76 -3.58 -33.44
N SER A 182 -3.97 -2.47 -34.11
CA SER A 182 -5.09 -2.38 -35.05
C SER A 182 -4.77 -3.32 -36.21
N GLU A 183 -5.35 -4.53 -36.21
CA GLU A 183 -5.51 -5.26 -37.47
C GLU A 183 -6.44 -4.41 -38.35
N THR A 184 -5.83 -3.60 -39.21
CA THR A 184 -6.53 -2.99 -40.34
C THR A 184 -7.05 -4.15 -41.17
N THR A 185 -8.33 -4.48 -41.01
CA THR A 185 -9.03 -5.36 -41.93
C THR A 185 -9.17 -4.56 -43.23
N GLU A 186 -8.31 -4.88 -44.20
CA GLU A 186 -8.47 -4.48 -45.60
C GLU A 186 -9.73 -5.12 -46.21
#